data_AF-A0A961DKR0-F1
#
_entry.id   AF-A0A961DKR0-F1
#
_cell.length_a   1.000
_cell.length_b   1.000
_cell.length_c   1.000
_cell.angle_alpha   90.00
_cell.angle_beta   90.00
_cell.angle_gamma   90.00
#
_symmetry.space_group_name_H-M   'P 1'
#
loop_
_entity.id
_entity.type
_entity.pdbx_description
1 polymer ?
#
loop_
_entity_poly.entity_id
_entity_poly.type
_entity_poly.pdbx_seq_one_letter_code
_entity_poly.pdbx_strand_id
1 'polypeptide(L)'
;MDPSFTEARSESKPGGMPQWSAHDEPDPSMVDSLADLFLGDGPLSPSRSSRDPSAAPQLRLVDHRPEFGGEDSPELAERAEECLPNPSRSRRAEDGSIEAVVLGHLPVIASAWAVQYAAHRARELDAAVAFVRVQDGAISIDVLTAPGHQPPTLEGSRASLAEALRHAAANARVWMIRTDGSDEASLAESGDLDTITVLTGSDDAAVVSCYRTLKAIDNDVRVALGDDEVFPSLRVGVMGSTDERANSACRKIRRAVSSFLGHDELDTTVLQSMHPTPCVRLFDGACHEPLPVLIAEVRDALDSTEYVVSGSSQTPHSPDEVVFDDRWDDEPELEHAGAVPLLVNGDTDGLCESDSEPVNPALLLGGLVPLDFECPSAPRVELAIDAIGGLHLVMLDSEDSSAVGELTRARCWAKAHAGLLRRAEPRLAEPVEPVLHVLTDRTDLVRTLIETPIRVHLMAHASTASHGWVVRSINS
;
A
#
# COMPACT_ATOMS: atom_id res chain seq x y z
N MET A 1 -19.88 59.19 36.99
CA MET A 1 -19.39 59.04 35.60
C MET A 1 -19.16 57.56 35.40
N ASP A 2 -20.17 56.94 34.78
CA ASP A 2 -20.13 55.62 34.12
C ASP A 2 -19.13 55.66 32.94
N PRO A 3 -18.62 54.53 32.39
CA PRO A 3 -19.48 53.46 31.91
C PRO A 3 -19.08 52.02 32.25
N SER A 4 -20.14 51.29 32.52
CA SER A 4 -20.33 49.85 32.56
C SER A 4 -20.35 49.26 31.13
N PHE A 5 -19.61 48.18 30.92
CA PHE A 5 -19.61 47.37 29.68
C PHE A 5 -20.44 46.11 29.95
N THR A 6 -21.62 46.04 29.37
CA THR A 6 -22.54 44.89 29.48
C THR A 6 -22.51 44.13 28.16
N GLU A 7 -21.80 43.00 28.12
CA GLU A 7 -21.88 42.05 27.00
C GLU A 7 -23.19 41.25 27.09
N ALA A 8 -24.00 41.36 26.03
CA ALA A 8 -25.19 40.57 25.84
C ALA A 8 -24.81 39.15 25.36
N ARG A 9 -25.01 38.15 26.22
CA ARG A 9 -25.03 36.74 25.81
C ARG A 9 -26.32 36.45 25.04
N SER A 10 -26.17 36.11 23.76
CA SER A 10 -27.23 35.57 22.90
C SER A 10 -27.46 34.10 23.25
N GLU A 11 -28.63 33.78 23.78
CA GLU A 11 -29.11 32.40 23.94
C GLU A 11 -29.50 31.83 22.57
N SER A 12 -28.68 30.91 22.04
CA SER A 12 -29.01 30.10 20.88
C SER A 12 -29.97 28.97 21.29
N LYS A 13 -31.16 28.96 20.68
CA LYS A 13 -32.12 27.85 20.78
C LYS A 13 -31.49 26.57 20.21
N PRO A 14 -31.68 25.39 20.83
CA PRO A 14 -31.28 24.12 20.23
C PRO A 14 -32.16 23.86 18.99
N GLY A 15 -31.50 23.74 17.83
CA GLY A 15 -32.13 23.35 16.58
C GLY A 15 -32.72 21.94 16.70
N GLY A 16 -33.99 21.81 16.33
CA GLY A 16 -34.66 20.52 16.27
C GLY A 16 -33.96 19.58 15.29
N MET A 17 -33.71 18.35 15.72
CA MET A 17 -33.31 17.25 14.85
C MET A 17 -34.35 17.08 13.74
N PRO A 18 -33.95 16.97 12.46
CA PRO A 18 -34.87 16.54 11.42
C PRO A 18 -35.29 15.10 11.71
N GLN A 19 -36.59 14.88 11.90
CA GLN A 19 -37.17 13.53 11.86
C GLN A 19 -37.12 13.04 10.41
N TRP A 20 -36.31 12.01 10.16
CA TRP A 20 -36.28 11.31 8.89
C TRP A 20 -37.36 10.22 8.92
N SER A 21 -38.34 10.35 8.03
CA SER A 21 -39.41 9.38 7.84
C SER A 21 -38.84 8.12 7.17
N ALA A 22 -39.13 6.94 7.72
CA ALA A 22 -38.63 5.64 7.25
C ALA A 22 -39.28 5.12 5.94
N HIS A 23 -39.75 6.02 5.06
CA HIS A 23 -40.45 5.67 3.82
C HIS A 23 -40.03 6.59 2.66
N ASP A 24 -38.73 6.63 2.35
CA ASP A 24 -38.29 7.05 1.01
C ASP A 24 -37.96 5.76 0.24
N GLU A 25 -38.93 5.28 -0.54
CA GLU A 25 -38.63 4.29 -1.58
C GLU A 25 -37.66 4.93 -2.60
N PRO A 26 -36.61 4.21 -3.02
CA PRO A 26 -35.59 4.77 -3.88
C PRO A 26 -36.18 5.11 -5.27
N ASP A 27 -35.90 6.33 -5.74
CA ASP A 27 -36.24 6.78 -7.09
C ASP A 27 -35.66 5.80 -8.15
N PRO A 28 -36.51 5.14 -8.95
CA PRO A 28 -36.08 4.15 -9.94
C PRO A 28 -35.18 4.73 -11.03
N SER A 29 -35.20 6.05 -11.26
CA SER A 29 -34.34 6.69 -12.26
C SER A 29 -32.85 6.66 -11.89
N MET A 30 -32.52 6.55 -10.60
CA MET A 30 -31.15 6.47 -10.12
C MET A 30 -30.56 5.05 -10.27
N VAL A 31 -31.42 4.03 -10.38
CA VAL A 31 -31.03 2.63 -10.63
C VAL A 31 -30.56 2.46 -12.08
N ASP A 32 -31.27 3.07 -13.03
CA ASP A 32 -30.88 3.09 -14.45
C ASP A 32 -29.55 3.82 -14.69
N SER A 33 -29.23 4.87 -13.92
CA SER A 33 -27.96 5.59 -14.10
C SER A 33 -26.74 4.76 -13.72
N LEU A 34 -26.87 3.86 -12.73
CA LEU A 34 -25.80 2.95 -12.33
C LEU A 34 -25.74 1.74 -13.25
N ALA A 35 -26.90 1.20 -13.68
CA ALA A 35 -26.94 0.17 -14.70
C ALA A 35 -26.29 0.67 -16.01
N ASP A 36 -26.57 1.90 -16.44
CA ASP A 36 -25.90 2.53 -17.59
C ASP A 36 -24.40 2.78 -17.35
N LEU A 37 -23.99 3.12 -16.13
CA LEU A 37 -22.57 3.29 -15.79
C LEU A 37 -21.79 1.95 -15.77
N PHE A 38 -22.44 0.86 -15.37
CA PHE A 38 -21.82 -0.47 -15.24
C PHE A 38 -22.03 -1.40 -16.44
N LEU A 39 -23.12 -1.24 -17.18
CA LEU A 39 -23.56 -2.10 -18.30
C LEU A 39 -23.75 -1.33 -19.61
N GLY A 40 -23.70 0.01 -19.61
CA GLY A 40 -23.92 0.80 -20.81
C GLY A 40 -22.79 0.66 -21.83
N ASP A 41 -23.16 0.59 -23.11
CA ASP A 41 -22.27 0.65 -24.28
C ASP A 41 -21.64 2.06 -24.40
N GLY A 42 -20.76 2.41 -23.46
CA GLY A 42 -20.00 3.66 -23.49
C GLY A 42 -18.98 3.68 -24.65
N PRO A 43 -18.41 4.85 -24.99
CA PRO A 43 -17.47 5.02 -26.11
C PRO A 43 -16.16 4.23 -25.97
N LEU A 44 -15.95 3.55 -24.85
CA LEU A 44 -14.81 2.66 -24.58
C LEU A 44 -15.18 1.16 -24.61
N SER A 45 -16.43 0.80 -24.90
CA SER A 45 -16.82 -0.59 -25.10
C SER A 45 -16.14 -1.16 -26.35
N PRO A 46 -15.55 -2.37 -26.29
CA PRO A 46 -14.87 -2.97 -27.45
C PRO A 46 -15.85 -3.06 -28.61
N SER A 47 -15.44 -2.53 -29.77
CA SER A 47 -16.27 -2.50 -30.97
C SER A 47 -16.74 -3.91 -31.30
N ARG A 48 -18.05 -4.16 -31.23
CA ARG A 48 -18.63 -5.43 -31.67
C ARG A 48 -18.19 -5.66 -33.11
N SER A 49 -17.34 -6.67 -33.31
CA SER A 49 -16.96 -7.10 -34.66
C SER A 49 -18.24 -7.41 -35.41
N SER A 50 -18.53 -6.64 -36.46
CA SER A 50 -19.61 -6.89 -37.40
C SER A 50 -19.39 -8.28 -38.02
N ARG A 51 -20.04 -9.29 -37.43
CA ARG A 51 -20.21 -10.60 -38.03
C ARG A 51 -21.65 -10.69 -38.52
N ASP A 52 -21.74 -10.97 -39.80
CA ASP A 52 -22.90 -11.20 -40.63
C ASP A 52 -24.08 -11.87 -39.87
N PRO A 53 -25.27 -11.24 -39.78
CA PRO A 53 -26.39 -11.73 -38.97
C PRO A 53 -27.11 -12.96 -39.55
N SER A 54 -26.54 -13.66 -40.54
CA SER A 54 -27.23 -14.74 -41.25
C SER A 54 -27.10 -16.14 -40.64
N ALA A 55 -26.46 -16.33 -39.48
CA ALA A 55 -26.19 -17.68 -38.96
C ALA A 55 -26.24 -17.83 -37.43
N ALA A 56 -27.21 -17.21 -36.74
CA ALA A 56 -27.46 -17.50 -35.32
C ALA A 56 -28.62 -18.50 -35.14
N PRO A 57 -28.48 -19.52 -34.27
CA PRO A 57 -29.53 -20.51 -34.01
C PRO A 57 -30.69 -19.87 -33.24
N GLN A 58 -31.92 -20.08 -33.73
CA GLN A 58 -33.14 -19.59 -33.08
C GLN A 58 -33.37 -20.31 -31.75
N LEU A 59 -33.24 -19.57 -30.64
CA LEU A 59 -33.70 -19.98 -29.31
C LEU A 59 -35.23 -20.01 -29.30
N ARG A 60 -35.81 -21.19 -29.11
CA ARG A 60 -37.24 -21.36 -28.85
C ARG A 60 -37.52 -20.99 -27.40
N LEU A 61 -38.17 -19.85 -27.20
CA LEU A 61 -38.82 -19.50 -25.93
C LEU A 61 -39.97 -20.49 -25.69
N VAL A 62 -39.90 -21.24 -24.60
CA VAL A 62 -41.02 -22.05 -24.09
C VAL A 62 -41.75 -21.17 -23.08
N ASP A 63 -42.98 -20.78 -23.41
CA ASP A 63 -43.90 -20.09 -22.51
C ASP A 63 -44.32 -21.04 -21.38
N HIS A 64 -43.64 -20.95 -20.24
CA HIS A 64 -44.16 -21.46 -18.97
C HIS A 64 -44.67 -20.29 -18.14
N ARG A 65 -45.99 -20.15 -18.11
CA ARG A 65 -46.72 -19.23 -17.25
C ARG A 65 -47.05 -19.99 -15.95
N PRO A 66 -46.47 -19.67 -14.79
CA PRO A 66 -46.88 -20.31 -13.55
C PRO A 66 -48.16 -19.63 -13.05
N GLU A 67 -49.17 -20.45 -12.77
CA GLU A 67 -50.40 -20.03 -12.10
C GLU A 67 -50.06 -19.79 -10.62
N PHE A 68 -50.18 -18.54 -10.18
CA PHE A 68 -50.11 -18.18 -8.76
C PHE A 68 -51.42 -18.55 -8.07
N GLY A 69 -51.43 -19.70 -7.39
CA GLY A 69 -52.41 -20.02 -6.36
C GLY A 69 -51.98 -19.40 -5.04
N GLY A 70 -52.81 -18.52 -4.50
CA GLY A 70 -52.62 -17.97 -3.16
C GLY A 70 -53.16 -18.92 -2.11
N GLU A 71 -52.32 -19.28 -1.14
CA GLU A 71 -52.73 -19.76 0.18
C GLU A 71 -51.74 -19.23 1.22
N ASP A 72 -52.31 -18.79 2.35
CA ASP A 72 -51.66 -18.21 3.52
C ASP A 72 -50.56 -19.11 4.09
N SER A 73 -49.32 -18.62 4.18
CA SER A 73 -48.21 -19.34 4.83
C SER A 73 -47.61 -18.51 5.98
N PRO A 74 -47.73 -18.95 7.25
CA PRO A 74 -47.22 -18.25 8.43
C PRO A 74 -45.74 -18.59 8.73
N GLU A 75 -44.89 -18.60 7.70
CA GLU A 75 -43.50 -19.13 7.78
C GLU A 75 -42.42 -18.03 7.72
N LEU A 76 -42.81 -16.76 7.76
CA LEU A 76 -41.88 -15.61 7.71
C LEU A 76 -41.48 -15.06 9.09
N ALA A 77 -42.00 -15.63 10.19
CA ALA A 77 -41.66 -15.19 11.55
C ALA A 77 -40.48 -15.96 12.18
N GLU A 78 -40.12 -17.14 11.67
CA GLU A 78 -39.04 -17.95 12.25
C GLU A 78 -37.64 -17.71 11.61
N ARG A 79 -37.55 -16.96 10.49
CA ARG A 79 -36.26 -16.60 9.86
C ARG A 79 -35.60 -15.33 10.42
N ALA A 80 -36.21 -14.69 11.42
CA ALA A 80 -35.67 -13.47 12.03
C ALA A 80 -34.76 -13.74 13.25
N GLU A 81 -34.69 -14.99 13.75
CA GLU A 81 -33.88 -15.33 14.94
C GLU A 81 -32.46 -15.86 14.61
N GLU A 82 -32.10 -16.03 13.32
CA GLU A 82 -30.77 -16.53 12.90
C GLU A 82 -29.73 -15.42 12.57
N CYS A 83 -30.08 -14.14 12.67
CA CYS A 83 -29.12 -13.03 12.51
C CYS A 83 -28.44 -12.63 13.84
N LEU A 84 -28.07 -13.59 14.68
CA LEU A 84 -27.18 -13.30 15.81
C LEU A 84 -25.72 -13.35 15.33
N PRO A 85 -24.89 -12.33 15.62
CA PRO A 85 -23.50 -12.30 15.20
C PRO A 85 -22.74 -13.50 15.78
N ASN A 86 -21.98 -14.20 14.91
CA ASN A 86 -21.26 -15.41 15.27
C ASN A 86 -20.27 -15.12 16.42
N PRO A 87 -20.46 -15.69 17.63
CA PRO A 87 -19.69 -15.32 18.82
C PRO A 87 -18.19 -15.64 18.73
N SER A 88 -17.77 -16.51 17.81
CA SER A 88 -16.35 -16.80 17.56
C SER A 88 -15.59 -15.62 16.95
N ARG A 89 -16.25 -14.73 16.18
CA ARG A 89 -15.60 -13.52 15.64
C ARG A 89 -15.44 -12.41 16.66
N SER A 90 -16.41 -12.24 17.55
CA SER A 90 -16.34 -11.21 18.59
C SER A 90 -15.18 -11.47 19.57
N ARG A 91 -14.82 -12.73 19.82
CA ARG A 91 -13.61 -13.06 20.60
C ARG A 91 -12.32 -12.79 19.83
N ARG A 92 -12.22 -13.19 18.56
CA ARG A 92 -11.03 -12.90 17.72
C ARG A 92 -10.71 -11.40 17.62
N ALA A 93 -11.70 -10.52 17.70
CA ALA A 93 -11.48 -9.07 17.70
C ALA A 93 -10.76 -8.54 18.96
N GLU A 94 -10.76 -9.30 20.05
CA GLU A 94 -10.00 -8.98 21.26
C GLU A 94 -8.55 -9.51 21.17
N ASP A 95 -8.34 -10.64 20.50
CA ASP A 95 -7.08 -11.40 20.44
C ASP A 95 -6.11 -10.93 19.33
N GLY A 96 -6.53 -9.95 18.53
CA GLY A 96 -5.75 -9.37 17.45
C GLY A 96 -6.28 -9.76 16.07
N SER A 97 -6.45 -8.76 15.20
CA SER A 97 -7.06 -8.96 13.87
C SER A 97 -6.06 -8.73 12.74
N ILE A 98 -6.21 -9.51 11.67
CA ILE A 98 -5.45 -9.36 10.42
C ILE A 98 -6.38 -8.75 9.36
N GLU A 99 -5.97 -7.59 8.87
CA GLU A 99 -6.67 -6.79 7.87
C GLU A 99 -5.82 -6.69 6.60
N ALA A 100 -6.33 -7.19 5.48
CA ALA A 100 -5.69 -7.00 4.18
C ALA A 100 -6.06 -5.63 3.59
N VAL A 101 -5.08 -4.91 3.05
CA VAL A 101 -5.28 -3.58 2.46
C VAL A 101 -4.98 -3.63 0.97
N VAL A 102 -6.00 -3.38 0.17
CA VAL A 102 -5.96 -3.38 -1.30
C VAL A 102 -6.05 -1.94 -1.80
N LEU A 103 -5.19 -1.57 -2.75
CA LEU A 103 -5.14 -0.22 -3.31
C LEU A 103 -5.92 -0.16 -4.62
N GLY A 104 -7.10 0.47 -4.57
CA GLY A 104 -7.89 0.76 -5.75
C GLY A 104 -7.43 2.02 -6.48
N HIS A 105 -8.37 2.69 -7.13
CA HIS A 105 -8.09 3.93 -7.86
C HIS A 105 -7.98 5.11 -6.90
N LEU A 106 -6.78 5.34 -6.38
CA LEU A 106 -6.47 6.42 -5.44
C LEU A 106 -5.97 7.68 -6.16
N PRO A 107 -6.19 8.87 -5.57
CA PRO A 107 -5.50 10.09 -5.99
C PRO A 107 -3.98 9.96 -5.75
N VAL A 108 -3.20 10.89 -6.31
CA VAL A 108 -1.72 10.93 -6.33
C VAL A 108 -1.07 10.35 -5.05
N ILE A 109 -0.11 9.43 -5.23
CA ILE A 109 0.62 8.65 -4.22
C ILE A 109 -0.27 7.67 -3.43
N ALA A 110 -0.66 6.57 -4.09
CA ALA A 110 -1.51 5.54 -3.52
C ALA A 110 -0.90 4.88 -2.27
N SER A 111 0.42 4.66 -2.28
CA SER A 111 1.15 4.01 -1.19
C SER A 111 1.11 4.82 0.12
N ALA A 112 1.15 6.17 0.04
CA ALA A 112 1.08 7.05 1.20
C ALA A 112 -0.30 6.98 1.89
N TRP A 113 -1.38 6.81 1.12
CA TRP A 113 -2.71 6.66 1.70
C TRP A 113 -2.85 5.40 2.55
N ALA A 114 -2.15 4.31 2.24
CA ALA A 114 -2.16 3.10 3.07
C ALA A 114 -1.58 3.36 4.46
N VAL A 115 -0.46 4.09 4.54
CA VAL A 115 0.16 4.49 5.82
C VAL A 115 -0.77 5.43 6.61
N GLN A 116 -1.42 6.38 5.93
CA GLN A 116 -2.39 7.29 6.56
C GLN A 116 -3.64 6.56 7.06
N TYR A 117 -4.07 5.54 6.32
CA TYR A 117 -5.17 4.68 6.73
C TYR A 117 -4.79 3.86 7.97
N ALA A 118 -3.61 3.24 7.99
CA ALA A 118 -3.10 2.56 9.18
C ALA A 118 -2.97 3.49 10.40
N ALA A 119 -2.52 4.73 10.18
CA ALA A 119 -2.47 5.78 11.20
C ALA A 119 -3.86 6.15 11.75
N HIS A 120 -4.86 6.19 10.86
CA HIS A 120 -6.24 6.43 11.24
C HIS A 120 -6.78 5.28 12.08
N ARG A 121 -6.52 4.03 11.68
CA ARG A 121 -6.90 2.84 12.44
C ARG A 121 -6.26 2.81 13.82
N ALA A 122 -4.98 3.16 13.94
CA ALA A 122 -4.32 3.29 15.24
C ALA A 122 -5.04 4.29 16.16
N ARG A 123 -5.43 5.45 15.62
CA ARG A 123 -6.19 6.48 16.36
C ARG A 123 -7.59 6.03 16.74
N GLU A 124 -8.30 5.42 15.81
CA GLU A 124 -9.68 4.96 16.00
C GLU A 124 -9.76 3.87 17.09
N LEU A 125 -8.75 2.99 17.13
CA LEU A 125 -8.67 1.89 18.08
C LEU A 125 -7.98 2.28 19.40
N ASP A 126 -7.41 3.49 19.47
CA ASP A 126 -6.52 3.94 20.55
C ASP A 126 -5.44 2.90 20.89
N ALA A 127 -4.83 2.32 19.86
CA ALA A 127 -3.88 1.20 19.96
C ALA A 127 -2.83 1.26 18.86
N ALA A 128 -1.74 0.49 19.00
CA ALA A 128 -0.76 0.37 17.93
C ALA A 128 -1.26 -0.57 16.82
N VAL A 129 -0.86 -0.24 15.59
CA VAL A 129 -1.12 -1.02 14.37
C VAL A 129 0.20 -1.42 13.76
N ALA A 130 0.38 -2.71 13.50
CA ALA A 130 1.49 -3.23 12.72
C ALA A 130 1.11 -3.16 11.25
N PHE A 131 1.91 -2.48 10.44
CA PHE A 131 1.71 -2.33 9.01
C PHE A 131 2.81 -3.08 8.27
N VAL A 132 2.43 -4.18 7.62
CA VAL A 132 3.29 -5.04 6.85
C VAL A 132 3.11 -4.70 5.38
N ARG A 133 4.21 -4.37 4.70
CA ARG A 133 4.23 -4.18 3.25
C ARG A 133 5.06 -5.28 2.63
N VAL A 134 4.46 -6.04 1.73
CA VAL A 134 5.14 -7.00 0.86
C VAL A 134 5.10 -6.43 -0.55
N GLN A 135 6.26 -6.33 -1.20
CA GLN A 135 6.34 -5.85 -2.58
C GLN A 135 7.65 -6.34 -3.21
N ASP A 136 7.57 -6.91 -4.42
CA ASP A 136 8.74 -7.28 -5.24
C ASP A 136 9.79 -8.15 -4.50
N GLY A 137 9.33 -9.05 -3.62
CA GLY A 137 10.21 -9.89 -2.79
C GLY A 137 10.93 -9.13 -1.67
N ALA A 138 10.45 -7.95 -1.32
CA ALA A 138 10.84 -7.19 -0.14
C ALA A 138 9.70 -7.16 0.87
N ILE A 139 10.05 -7.09 2.14
CA ILE A 139 9.10 -6.87 3.24
C ILE A 139 9.60 -5.76 4.14
N SER A 140 8.67 -4.90 4.55
CA SER A 140 8.88 -3.96 5.65
C SER A 140 7.78 -4.11 6.68
N ILE A 141 8.15 -4.02 7.95
CA ILE A 141 7.23 -4.01 9.09
C ILE A 141 7.41 -2.67 9.79
N ASP A 142 6.36 -1.87 9.78
CA ASP A 142 6.30 -0.60 10.48
C ASP A 142 5.23 -0.69 11.60
N VAL A 143 5.46 -0.05 12.74
CA VAL A 143 4.44 0.09 13.80
C VAL A 143 4.03 1.55 13.90
N LEU A 144 2.72 1.78 13.83
CA LEU A 144 2.08 3.08 13.94
C LEU A 144 1.33 3.11 15.27
N THR A 145 1.54 4.16 16.06
CA THR A 145 0.89 4.31 17.37
C THR A 145 -0.11 5.47 17.37
N ALA A 146 -1.15 5.33 18.19
CA ALA A 146 -2.05 6.43 18.50
C ALA A 146 -1.29 7.58 19.20
N PRO A 147 -1.71 8.84 19.03
CA PRO A 147 -1.14 9.97 19.77
C PRO A 147 -1.11 9.70 21.28
N GLY A 148 0.02 9.97 21.91
CA GLY A 148 0.22 9.73 23.35
C GLY A 148 0.72 8.33 23.71
N HIS A 149 0.71 7.37 22.76
CA HIS A 149 1.33 6.07 22.95
C HIS A 149 2.79 6.12 22.50
N GLN A 150 3.69 5.63 23.37
CA GLN A 150 5.11 5.52 23.04
C GLN A 150 5.28 4.45 21.97
N PRO A 151 5.97 4.75 20.85
CA PRO A 151 6.25 3.74 19.86
C PRO A 151 7.18 2.66 20.44
N PRO A 152 7.04 1.40 20.00
CA PRO A 152 7.95 0.36 20.42
C PRO A 152 9.38 0.71 20.00
N THR A 153 10.33 0.58 20.92
CA THR A 153 11.75 0.72 20.63
C THR A 153 12.33 -0.67 20.44
N LEU A 154 12.86 -0.94 19.25
CA LEU A 154 13.65 -2.16 19.04
C LEU A 154 15.12 -1.84 19.32
N GLU A 155 15.67 -2.39 20.40
CA GLU A 155 17.09 -2.23 20.71
C GLU A 155 17.94 -3.08 19.76
N GLY A 156 18.42 -2.45 18.68
CA GLY A 156 19.42 -3.03 17.78
C GLY A 156 19.05 -2.94 16.31
N SER A 157 20.03 -2.57 15.48
CA SER A 157 19.87 -2.34 14.03
C SER A 157 19.65 -3.61 13.19
N ARG A 158 19.41 -4.80 13.79
CA ARG A 158 19.43 -6.09 13.07
C ARG A 158 18.40 -7.09 13.58
N ALA A 159 17.14 -6.67 13.68
CA ALA A 159 16.06 -7.63 13.91
C ALA A 159 16.01 -8.66 12.78
N SER A 160 15.85 -9.94 13.12
CA SER A 160 15.38 -10.92 12.14
C SER A 160 13.90 -10.69 11.82
N LEU A 161 13.41 -11.16 10.67
CA LEU A 161 11.99 -11.06 10.31
C LEU A 161 11.09 -11.65 11.42
N ALA A 162 11.39 -12.86 11.88
CA ALA A 162 10.65 -13.52 12.94
C ALA A 162 10.68 -12.76 14.29
N GLU A 163 11.78 -12.07 14.59
CA GLU A 163 11.87 -11.21 15.80
C GLU A 163 11.04 -9.94 15.66
N ALA A 164 11.08 -9.31 14.49
CA ALA A 164 10.22 -8.16 14.20
C ALA A 164 8.74 -8.53 14.21
N LEU A 165 8.36 -9.71 13.70
CA LEU A 165 7.00 -10.22 13.76
C LEU A 165 6.52 -10.40 15.20
N ARG A 166 7.31 -11.09 16.04
CA ARG A 166 6.99 -11.25 17.47
C ARG A 166 6.93 -9.92 18.21
N HIS A 167 7.84 -8.99 17.92
CA HIS A 167 7.86 -7.69 18.57
C HIS A 167 6.66 -6.84 18.16
N ALA A 168 6.26 -6.86 16.89
CA ALA A 168 5.04 -6.24 16.42
C ALA A 168 3.80 -6.88 17.08
N ALA A 169 3.75 -8.22 17.21
CA ALA A 169 2.61 -8.92 17.80
C ALA A 169 2.41 -8.57 19.28
N ALA A 170 3.52 -8.38 20.00
CA ALA A 170 3.48 -7.96 21.40
C ALA A 170 2.96 -6.52 21.62
N ASN A 171 2.98 -5.68 20.58
CA ASN A 171 2.66 -4.25 20.72
C ASN A 171 1.42 -3.82 19.93
N ALA A 172 1.11 -4.48 18.82
CA ALA A 172 0.03 -4.10 17.91
C ALA A 172 -1.21 -4.97 18.09
N ARG A 173 -2.37 -4.31 18.15
CA ARG A 173 -3.68 -4.96 18.24
C ARG A 173 -4.24 -5.35 16.87
N VAL A 174 -3.83 -4.63 15.83
CA VAL A 174 -4.27 -4.89 14.45
C VAL A 174 -3.06 -4.96 13.56
N TRP A 175 -3.08 -5.95 12.68
CA TRP A 175 -2.10 -6.19 11.65
C TRP A 175 -2.71 -5.84 10.31
N MET A 176 -2.10 -4.89 9.63
CA MET A 176 -2.53 -4.48 8.30
C MET A 176 -1.49 -4.94 7.29
N ILE A 177 -1.90 -5.81 6.37
CA ILE A 177 -1.02 -6.39 5.37
C ILE A 177 -1.37 -5.82 4.01
N ARG A 178 -0.40 -5.15 3.39
CA ARG A 178 -0.50 -4.64 2.03
C ARG A 178 0.44 -5.41 1.14
N THR A 179 -0.08 -5.87 0.00
CA THR A 179 0.71 -6.46 -1.08
C THR A 179 0.62 -5.62 -2.36
N ASP A 180 1.40 -5.97 -3.38
CA ASP A 180 1.28 -5.39 -4.72
C ASP A 180 0.14 -6.06 -5.53
N GLY A 181 -0.20 -5.47 -6.69
CA GLY A 181 -1.33 -5.94 -7.49
C GLY A 181 -1.20 -7.36 -8.03
N SER A 182 0.01 -7.92 -8.13
CA SER A 182 0.24 -9.31 -8.59
C SER A 182 -0.19 -10.33 -7.54
N ASP A 183 -0.03 -9.99 -6.27
CA ASP A 183 -0.25 -10.89 -5.14
C ASP A 183 -1.61 -10.69 -4.46
N GLU A 184 -2.47 -9.82 -5.00
CA GLU A 184 -3.83 -9.59 -4.47
C GLU A 184 -4.69 -10.87 -4.50
N ALA A 185 -4.53 -11.71 -5.52
CA ALA A 185 -5.22 -13.00 -5.58
C ALA A 185 -4.78 -13.94 -4.44
N SER A 186 -3.49 -13.91 -4.08
CA SER A 186 -2.92 -14.71 -2.99
C SER A 186 -3.45 -14.30 -1.61
N LEU A 187 -3.99 -13.07 -1.45
CA LEU A 187 -4.70 -12.67 -0.24
C LEU A 187 -6.03 -13.42 -0.08
N ALA A 188 -6.72 -13.74 -1.16
CA ALA A 188 -7.97 -14.47 -1.08
C ALA A 188 -7.76 -15.94 -0.65
N GLU A 189 -6.58 -16.49 -0.95
CA GLU A 189 -6.20 -17.86 -0.58
C GLU A 189 -5.86 -18.00 0.91
N SER A 190 -5.61 -16.90 1.63
CA SER A 190 -5.37 -16.96 3.07
C SER A 190 -6.70 -16.95 3.83
N GLY A 191 -7.14 -18.13 4.29
CA GLY A 191 -8.31 -18.30 5.16
C GLY A 191 -8.20 -17.61 6.54
N ASP A 192 -7.05 -16.98 6.81
CA ASP A 192 -6.72 -16.28 8.05
C ASP A 192 -6.92 -14.76 7.96
N LEU A 193 -7.69 -14.22 7.01
CA LEU A 193 -8.04 -12.80 7.01
C LEU A 193 -9.32 -12.53 7.82
N ASP A 194 -9.29 -11.53 8.70
CA ASP A 194 -10.46 -11.09 9.44
C ASP A 194 -11.22 -9.98 8.69
N THR A 195 -10.48 -9.13 7.98
CA THR A 195 -11.03 -7.98 7.24
C THR A 195 -10.26 -7.75 5.94
N ILE A 196 -10.96 -7.34 4.89
CA ILE A 196 -10.37 -6.85 3.64
C ILE A 196 -10.86 -5.43 3.40
N THR A 197 -9.92 -4.50 3.30
CA THR A 197 -10.18 -3.08 3.07
C THR A 197 -9.67 -2.63 1.70
N VAL A 198 -10.56 -2.07 0.88
CA VAL A 198 -10.20 -1.44 -0.39
C VAL A 198 -10.11 0.08 -0.22
N LEU A 199 -8.95 0.66 -0.51
CA LEU A 199 -8.74 2.12 -0.47
C LEU A 199 -8.99 2.71 -1.87
N THR A 200 -9.78 3.77 -1.98
CA THR A 200 -10.21 4.37 -3.26
C THR A 200 -10.39 5.88 -3.18
N GLY A 201 -10.40 6.57 -4.33
CA GLY A 201 -10.86 7.96 -4.47
C GLY A 201 -12.39 8.08 -4.46
N SER A 202 -12.90 9.31 -4.62
CA SER A 202 -14.34 9.61 -4.58
C SER A 202 -14.99 10.01 -5.90
N ASP A 203 -14.23 10.09 -6.99
CA ASP A 203 -14.80 10.30 -8.33
C ASP A 203 -15.50 9.02 -8.85
N ASP A 204 -16.28 9.16 -9.92
CA ASP A 204 -17.08 8.05 -10.45
C ASP A 204 -16.20 6.91 -11.02
N ALA A 205 -15.03 7.22 -11.58
CA ALA A 205 -14.11 6.19 -12.05
C ALA A 205 -13.55 5.40 -10.87
N ALA A 206 -13.22 6.08 -9.77
CA ALA A 206 -12.78 5.45 -8.53
C ALA A 206 -13.86 4.55 -7.92
N VAL A 207 -15.10 5.01 -7.86
CA VAL A 207 -16.26 4.22 -7.39
C VAL A 207 -16.44 2.94 -8.22
N VAL A 208 -16.40 3.05 -9.54
CA VAL A 208 -16.53 1.90 -10.44
C VAL A 208 -15.37 0.93 -10.28
N SER A 209 -14.13 1.45 -10.19
CA SER A 209 -12.93 0.63 -9.98
C SER A 209 -13.00 -0.10 -8.64
N CYS A 210 -13.38 0.58 -7.55
CA CYS A 210 -13.51 -0.01 -6.23
C CYS A 210 -14.52 -1.16 -6.22
N TYR A 211 -15.70 -0.97 -6.84
CA TYR A 211 -16.68 -2.04 -6.96
C TYR A 211 -16.15 -3.25 -7.75
N ARG A 212 -15.43 -3.02 -8.86
CA ARG A 212 -14.83 -4.12 -9.64
C ARG A 212 -13.80 -4.90 -8.82
N THR A 213 -12.96 -4.20 -8.05
CA THR A 213 -12.01 -4.82 -7.13
C THR A 213 -12.73 -5.65 -6.06
N LEU A 214 -13.74 -5.09 -5.40
CA LEU A 214 -14.53 -5.81 -4.39
C LEU A 214 -15.22 -7.05 -4.96
N LYS A 215 -15.74 -6.96 -6.19
CA LYS A 215 -16.36 -8.10 -6.88
C LYS A 215 -15.35 -9.20 -7.21
N ALA A 216 -14.14 -8.83 -7.63
CA ALA A 216 -13.07 -9.79 -7.89
C ALA A 216 -12.66 -10.50 -6.59
N ILE A 217 -12.42 -9.74 -5.52
CA ILE A 217 -12.11 -10.27 -4.20
C ILE A 217 -13.22 -11.20 -3.70
N ASP A 218 -14.49 -10.80 -3.79
CA ASP A 218 -15.63 -11.64 -3.37
C ASP A 218 -15.67 -12.97 -4.11
N ASN A 219 -15.44 -12.95 -5.43
CA ASN A 219 -15.37 -14.17 -6.23
C ASN A 219 -14.20 -15.06 -5.80
N ASP A 220 -13.01 -14.49 -5.65
CA ASP A 220 -11.79 -15.24 -5.38
C ASP A 220 -11.81 -15.85 -3.97
N VAL A 221 -12.29 -15.08 -2.99
CA VAL A 221 -12.45 -15.55 -1.60
C VAL A 221 -13.51 -16.65 -1.50
N ARG A 222 -14.65 -16.52 -2.18
CA ARG A 222 -15.68 -17.60 -2.20
C ARG A 222 -15.14 -18.89 -2.82
N VAL A 223 -14.31 -18.77 -3.85
CA VAL A 223 -13.65 -19.94 -4.46
C VAL A 223 -12.65 -20.59 -3.51
N ALA A 224 -11.91 -19.80 -2.73
CA ALA A 224 -10.91 -20.30 -1.80
C ALA A 224 -11.50 -20.93 -0.53
N LEU A 225 -12.48 -20.26 0.10
CA LEU A 225 -13.09 -20.66 1.37
C LEU A 225 -14.05 -21.87 1.23
N GLY A 226 -14.69 -22.03 0.07
CA GLY A 226 -15.78 -23.00 -0.10
C GLY A 226 -17.07 -22.58 0.62
N ASP A 227 -18.08 -23.46 0.66
CA ASP A 227 -19.44 -23.11 1.09
C ASP A 227 -19.60 -22.94 2.63
N ASP A 228 -18.70 -23.52 3.43
CA ASP A 228 -18.85 -23.62 4.90
C ASP A 228 -17.98 -22.61 5.70
N GLU A 229 -17.09 -21.87 5.04
CA GLU A 229 -16.18 -20.94 5.70
C GLU A 229 -16.72 -19.50 5.75
N VAL A 230 -16.33 -18.77 6.81
CA VAL A 230 -16.90 -17.45 7.09
C VAL A 230 -16.17 -16.38 6.29
N PHE A 231 -16.89 -15.71 5.40
CA PHE A 231 -16.35 -14.65 4.55
C PHE A 231 -15.81 -13.45 5.36
N PRO A 232 -14.57 -12.95 5.12
CA PRO A 232 -13.96 -11.84 5.85
C PRO A 232 -14.79 -10.56 5.73
N SER A 233 -14.77 -9.71 6.76
CA SER A 233 -15.51 -8.44 6.72
C SER A 233 -14.96 -7.54 5.61
N LEU A 234 -15.86 -6.90 4.84
CA LEU A 234 -15.47 -5.96 3.80
C LEU A 234 -15.52 -4.52 4.32
N ARG A 235 -14.50 -3.73 3.98
CA ARG A 235 -14.45 -2.30 4.26
C ARG A 235 -13.97 -1.51 3.04
N VAL A 236 -14.40 -0.25 2.96
CA VAL A 236 -13.91 0.71 1.97
C VAL A 236 -13.39 1.98 2.62
N GLY A 237 -12.18 2.39 2.27
CA GLY A 237 -11.61 3.67 2.66
C GLY A 237 -11.63 4.67 1.50
N VAL A 238 -12.39 5.77 1.62
CA VAL A 238 -12.41 6.84 0.60
C VAL A 238 -11.45 7.97 0.96
N MET A 239 -10.48 8.22 0.09
CA MET A 239 -9.31 9.05 0.36
C MET A 239 -9.31 10.36 -0.43
N GLY A 240 -8.71 11.40 0.16
CA GLY A 240 -8.32 12.62 -0.53
C GLY A 240 -9.48 13.48 -1.05
N SER A 241 -10.63 13.46 -0.38
CA SER A 241 -11.79 14.25 -0.80
C SER A 241 -12.59 14.80 0.36
N THR A 242 -13.46 15.78 0.08
CA THR A 242 -14.34 16.37 1.11
C THR A 242 -15.37 15.33 1.59
N ASP A 243 -15.90 15.53 2.81
CA ASP A 243 -16.91 14.63 3.38
C ASP A 243 -18.11 14.45 2.46
N GLU A 244 -18.59 15.50 1.79
CA GLU A 244 -19.76 15.39 0.92
C GLU A 244 -19.51 14.45 -0.26
N ARG A 245 -18.35 14.57 -0.92
CA ARG A 245 -17.96 13.72 -2.05
C ARG A 245 -17.68 12.30 -1.60
N ALA A 246 -16.93 12.15 -0.51
CA ALA A 246 -16.60 10.84 0.04
C ALA A 246 -17.87 10.09 0.48
N ASN A 247 -18.78 10.75 1.20
CA ASN A 247 -20.05 10.14 1.60
C ASN A 247 -20.94 9.78 0.40
N SER A 248 -20.91 10.57 -0.67
CA SER A 248 -21.59 10.24 -1.92
C SER A 248 -21.03 8.96 -2.55
N ALA A 249 -19.70 8.85 -2.64
CA ALA A 249 -19.02 7.65 -3.11
C ALA A 249 -19.33 6.43 -2.24
N CYS A 250 -19.21 6.55 -0.91
CA CYS A 250 -19.54 5.49 0.05
C CYS A 250 -20.97 4.95 -0.14
N ARG A 251 -21.97 5.84 -0.33
CA ARG A 251 -23.36 5.43 -0.58
C ARG A 251 -23.51 4.65 -1.88
N LYS A 252 -22.86 5.10 -2.96
CA LYS A 252 -22.89 4.39 -4.26
C LYS A 252 -22.28 3.00 -4.14
N ILE A 253 -21.10 2.90 -3.51
CA ILE A 253 -20.39 1.63 -3.34
C ILE A 253 -21.20 0.67 -2.46
N ARG A 254 -21.68 1.12 -1.29
CA ARG A 254 -22.51 0.30 -0.39
C ARG A 254 -23.76 -0.24 -1.08
N ARG A 255 -24.47 0.62 -1.83
CA ARG A 255 -25.66 0.20 -2.59
C ARG A 255 -25.31 -0.88 -3.61
N ALA A 256 -24.22 -0.71 -4.38
CA ALA A 256 -23.80 -1.70 -5.37
C ALA A 256 -23.38 -3.02 -4.72
N VAL A 257 -22.61 -2.96 -3.65
CA VAL A 257 -22.13 -4.15 -2.91
C VAL A 257 -23.28 -4.94 -2.29
N SER A 258 -24.23 -4.28 -1.60
CA SER A 258 -25.42 -4.97 -1.08
C SER A 258 -26.29 -5.55 -2.20
N SER A 259 -26.54 -4.79 -3.27
CA SER A 259 -27.43 -5.24 -4.37
C SER A 259 -26.86 -6.42 -5.17
N PHE A 260 -25.55 -6.45 -5.42
CA PHE A 260 -24.94 -7.39 -6.36
C PHE A 260 -24.08 -8.48 -5.71
N LEU A 261 -23.51 -8.21 -4.52
CA LEU A 261 -22.65 -9.17 -3.82
C LEU A 261 -23.34 -9.76 -2.58
N GLY A 262 -24.47 -9.19 -2.15
CA GLY A 262 -25.23 -9.67 -0.98
C GLY A 262 -24.56 -9.34 0.37
N HIS A 263 -23.64 -8.37 0.38
CA HIS A 263 -23.01 -7.87 1.61
C HIS A 263 -23.75 -6.62 2.08
N ASP A 264 -24.66 -6.79 3.03
CA ASP A 264 -25.47 -5.69 3.58
C ASP A 264 -24.66 -4.76 4.51
N GLU A 265 -23.61 -5.30 5.14
CA GLU A 265 -22.73 -4.58 6.04
C GLU A 265 -21.41 -4.27 5.34
N LEU A 266 -21.31 -3.06 4.77
CA LEU A 266 -20.06 -2.50 4.26
C LEU A 266 -19.63 -1.33 5.14
N ASP A 267 -18.57 -1.55 5.91
CA ASP A 267 -17.94 -0.50 6.71
C ASP A 267 -17.22 0.50 5.79
N THR A 268 -17.31 1.79 6.12
CA THR A 268 -16.73 2.85 5.29
C THR A 268 -15.98 3.87 6.13
N THR A 269 -14.73 4.12 5.77
CA THR A 269 -13.89 5.15 6.38
C THR A 269 -13.64 6.29 5.38
N VAL A 270 -13.58 7.52 5.85
CA VAL A 270 -13.28 8.70 5.03
C VAL A 270 -12.05 9.42 5.59
N LEU A 271 -11.08 9.71 4.73
CA LEU A 271 -9.87 10.44 5.07
C LEU A 271 -9.64 11.57 4.06
N GLN A 272 -9.84 12.81 4.50
CA GLN A 272 -9.75 13.97 3.61
C GLN A 272 -8.30 14.36 3.27
N SER A 273 -7.40 14.23 4.24
CA SER A 273 -6.03 14.75 4.17
C SER A 273 -5.03 13.80 4.81
N MET A 274 -3.79 13.89 4.35
CA MET A 274 -2.65 13.22 4.97
C MET A 274 -2.10 14.08 6.13
N HIS A 275 -1.69 13.43 7.21
CA HIS A 275 -1.05 14.04 8.36
C HIS A 275 0.28 13.35 8.67
N PRO A 276 1.28 14.08 9.20
CA PRO A 276 2.47 13.44 9.75
C PRO A 276 2.06 12.40 10.79
N THR A 277 2.59 11.18 10.65
CA THR A 277 2.24 10.07 11.53
C THR A 277 3.52 9.50 12.15
N PRO A 278 3.58 9.37 13.50
CA PRO A 278 4.69 8.67 14.14
C PRO A 278 4.68 7.20 13.71
N CYS A 279 5.81 6.77 13.15
CA CYS A 279 5.97 5.45 12.56
C CYS A 279 7.37 4.97 12.90
N VAL A 280 7.49 3.77 13.48
CA VAL A 280 8.77 3.12 13.74
C VAL A 280 8.89 1.89 12.88
N ARG A 281 9.95 1.84 12.09
CA ARG A 281 10.28 0.67 11.27
C ARG A 281 10.99 -0.37 12.12
N LEU A 282 10.37 -1.53 12.25
CA LEU A 282 10.95 -2.69 12.95
C LEU A 282 11.80 -3.55 12.02
N PHE A 283 11.41 -3.65 10.74
CA PHE A 283 12.10 -4.48 9.76
C PHE A 283 12.00 -3.90 8.34
N ASP A 284 13.06 -4.09 7.56
CA ASP A 284 13.12 -3.82 6.12
C ASP A 284 14.20 -4.73 5.52
N GLY A 285 13.75 -5.69 4.69
CA GLY A 285 14.61 -6.73 4.15
C GLY A 285 13.94 -7.52 3.04
N ALA A 286 14.62 -8.55 2.56
CA ALA A 286 14.07 -9.47 1.58
C ALA A 286 13.02 -10.39 2.23
N CYS A 287 11.99 -10.74 1.46
CA CYS A 287 11.03 -11.78 1.77
C CYS A 287 10.96 -12.74 0.58
N HIS A 288 11.17 -14.02 0.87
CA HIS A 288 11.05 -15.08 -0.14
C HIS A 288 9.85 -15.99 0.14
N GLU A 289 9.17 -15.78 1.26
CA GLU A 289 8.03 -16.56 1.67
C GLU A 289 6.79 -16.10 0.89
N PRO A 290 5.96 -17.05 0.42
CA PRO A 290 4.71 -16.69 -0.22
C PRO A 290 3.75 -16.08 0.81
N LEU A 291 2.90 -15.17 0.35
CA LEU A 291 2.02 -14.37 1.21
C LEU A 291 1.15 -15.20 2.18
N PRO A 292 0.56 -16.36 1.79
CA PRO A 292 -0.19 -17.20 2.73
C PRO A 292 0.65 -17.71 3.91
N VAL A 293 1.94 -18.01 3.69
CA VAL A 293 2.84 -18.45 4.76
C VAL A 293 3.12 -17.29 5.72
N LEU A 294 3.39 -16.10 5.20
CA LEU A 294 3.60 -14.91 6.04
C LEU A 294 2.37 -14.58 6.89
N ILE A 295 1.16 -14.72 6.34
CA ILE A 295 -0.09 -14.48 7.09
C ILE A 295 -0.23 -15.50 8.22
N ALA A 296 0.09 -16.78 7.96
CA ALA A 296 0.12 -17.81 8.99
C ALA A 296 1.17 -17.49 10.07
N GLU A 297 2.36 -17.00 9.72
CA GLU A 297 3.37 -16.59 10.71
C GLU A 297 2.92 -15.40 11.56
N VAL A 298 2.21 -14.43 10.97
CA VAL A 298 1.60 -13.32 11.71
C VAL A 298 0.56 -13.84 12.71
N ARG A 299 -0.27 -14.80 12.28
CA ARG A 299 -1.29 -15.42 13.15
C ARG A 299 -0.63 -16.21 14.30
N ASP A 300 0.38 -17.02 14.00
CA ASP A 300 1.16 -17.75 15.01
C ASP A 300 1.82 -16.82 16.03
N ALA A 301 2.31 -15.65 15.58
CA ALA A 301 2.90 -14.64 16.45
C ALA A 301 1.85 -13.97 17.38
N LEU A 302 0.64 -13.71 16.87
CA LEU A 302 -0.48 -13.23 17.67
C LEU A 302 -0.87 -14.25 18.75
N ASP A 303 -1.10 -15.50 18.36
CA ASP A 303 -1.50 -16.58 19.27
C ASP A 303 -0.45 -16.87 20.35
N SER A 304 0.84 -16.69 20.03
CA SER A 304 1.95 -16.88 20.98
C SER A 304 2.02 -15.80 22.05
N THR A 305 1.49 -14.60 21.80
CA THR A 305 1.60 -13.44 22.69
C THR A 305 0.65 -13.55 23.89
N GLU A 306 -0.54 -14.13 23.68
CA GLU A 306 -1.54 -14.31 24.74
C GLU A 306 -1.04 -15.14 25.92
N TYR A 307 -0.13 -16.08 25.64
CA TYR A 307 0.41 -16.96 26.67
C TYR A 307 1.27 -16.22 27.70
N VAL A 308 1.88 -15.09 27.33
CA VAL A 308 2.84 -14.37 28.19
C VAL A 308 2.14 -13.40 29.14
N VAL A 309 1.10 -12.70 28.68
CA VAL A 309 0.43 -11.64 29.46
C VAL A 309 -0.36 -12.19 30.65
N SER A 310 -0.84 -13.43 30.56
CA SER A 310 -1.55 -14.09 31.67
C SER A 310 -0.66 -14.46 32.87
N GLY A 311 0.67 -14.32 32.77
CA GLY A 311 1.62 -14.78 33.79
C GLY A 311 2.22 -13.72 34.72
N SER A 312 2.17 -12.43 34.40
CA SER A 312 2.88 -11.42 35.20
C SER A 312 2.17 -10.07 35.24
N SER A 313 1.22 -9.93 36.17
CA SER A 313 0.79 -8.62 36.66
C SER A 313 1.87 -8.09 37.61
N GLN A 314 2.98 -7.59 37.07
CA GLN A 314 3.90 -6.72 37.79
C GLN A 314 3.56 -5.28 37.44
N THR A 315 3.08 -4.54 38.43
CA THR A 315 2.88 -3.09 38.37
C THR A 315 4.16 -2.40 37.90
N PRO A 316 4.11 -1.52 36.89
CA PRO A 316 5.30 -0.78 36.43
C PRO A 316 5.84 0.09 37.56
N HIS A 317 7.11 -0.07 37.89
CA HIS A 317 7.83 0.88 38.74
C HIS A 317 7.97 2.22 37.99
N SER A 318 7.59 3.31 38.64
CA SER A 318 7.87 4.69 38.17
C SER A 318 9.35 4.84 37.81
N PRO A 319 9.69 5.32 36.61
CA PRO A 319 11.06 5.65 36.28
C PRO A 319 11.47 6.97 36.94
N ASP A 320 12.65 6.96 37.56
CA ASP A 320 13.34 8.14 38.09
C ASP A 320 13.59 9.20 36.99
N GLU A 321 13.46 10.47 37.38
CA GLU A 321 13.78 11.64 36.58
C GLU A 321 15.22 11.57 36.03
N VAL A 322 15.34 11.45 34.70
CA VAL A 322 16.59 11.67 33.98
C VAL A 322 16.73 13.17 33.70
N VAL A 323 17.69 13.80 34.36
CA VAL A 323 18.14 15.17 34.11
C VAL A 323 18.90 15.21 32.78
N PHE A 324 18.38 15.95 31.81
CA PHE A 324 19.08 16.25 30.55
C PHE A 324 20.08 17.38 30.74
N ASP A 325 21.32 17.15 30.29
CA ASP A 325 22.42 18.13 30.24
C ASP A 325 22.41 18.83 28.86
N ASP A 326 22.10 20.12 28.86
CA ASP A 326 22.07 21.00 27.69
C ASP A 326 23.51 21.39 27.30
N ARG A 327 24.13 20.63 26.37
CA ARG A 327 25.28 21.09 25.59
C ARG A 327 25.29 20.52 24.18
N TRP A 328 24.78 21.30 23.24
CA TRP A 328 25.12 21.18 21.81
C TRP A 328 25.25 22.59 21.21
N ASP A 329 26.49 23.07 21.16
CA ASP A 329 26.94 24.11 20.25
C ASP A 329 28.11 23.49 19.47
N ASP A 330 27.95 23.33 18.16
CA ASP A 330 28.99 23.44 17.11
C ASP A 330 28.48 22.77 15.81
N GLU A 331 27.89 23.58 14.92
CA GLU A 331 27.68 23.25 13.50
C GLU A 331 28.99 23.50 12.71
N PRO A 332 29.45 22.56 11.86
CA PRO A 332 30.49 22.86 10.88
C PRO A 332 29.87 23.38 9.58
N GLU A 333 30.36 24.54 9.12
CA GLU A 333 30.09 25.11 7.80
C GLU A 333 30.55 24.17 6.67
N LEU A 334 29.62 23.82 5.76
CA LEU A 334 29.90 23.07 4.54
C LEU A 334 30.23 24.02 3.38
N GLU A 335 31.50 24.06 2.99
CA GLU A 335 31.99 24.76 1.80
C GLU A 335 31.49 24.10 0.51
N HIS A 336 31.00 24.94 -0.42
CA HIS A 336 30.45 24.53 -1.71
C HIS A 336 31.57 24.18 -2.70
N ALA A 337 31.65 22.92 -3.12
CA ALA A 337 32.55 22.47 -4.19
C ALA A 337 32.06 22.91 -5.58
N GLY A 338 32.93 23.61 -6.30
CA GLY A 338 32.66 24.17 -7.64
C GLY A 338 32.63 23.13 -8.76
N ALA A 339 31.81 23.41 -9.77
CA ALA A 339 31.66 22.61 -10.98
C ALA A 339 32.93 22.61 -11.86
N VAL A 340 33.37 21.42 -12.30
CA VAL A 340 34.49 21.23 -13.23
C VAL A 340 33.93 21.02 -14.65
N PRO A 341 34.34 21.81 -15.66
CA PRO A 341 33.95 21.57 -17.05
C PRO A 341 34.90 20.56 -17.71
N LEU A 342 34.35 19.47 -18.24
CA LEU A 342 35.06 18.50 -19.06
C LEU A 342 35.11 19.00 -20.52
N LEU A 343 36.32 19.20 -21.05
CA LEU A 343 36.57 19.47 -22.47
C LEU A 343 36.80 18.15 -23.22
N VAL A 344 36.00 17.89 -24.26
CA VAL A 344 36.24 16.82 -25.22
C VAL A 344 36.37 17.45 -26.62
N ASN A 345 37.53 17.24 -27.25
CA ASN A 345 37.77 17.59 -28.65
C ASN A 345 37.33 16.43 -29.54
N GLY A 346 36.64 16.78 -30.63
CA GLY A 346 36.15 15.84 -31.64
C GLY A 346 37.17 15.51 -32.74
N ASP A 347 36.95 14.38 -33.39
CA ASP A 347 36.60 14.28 -34.81
C ASP A 347 36.56 12.79 -35.20
N THR A 348 35.44 12.33 -35.77
CA THR A 348 35.42 11.46 -36.96
C THR A 348 33.98 11.08 -37.33
N ASP A 349 33.58 11.52 -38.53
CA ASP A 349 32.41 11.02 -39.27
C ASP A 349 32.71 9.62 -39.83
N GLY A 350 31.84 8.66 -39.55
CA GLY A 350 31.90 7.32 -40.12
C GLY A 350 30.62 6.54 -39.82
N LEU A 351 29.71 6.52 -40.78
CA LEU A 351 28.46 5.75 -40.76
C LEU A 351 28.76 4.24 -40.64
N CYS A 352 28.57 3.69 -39.44
CA CYS A 352 28.46 2.26 -39.18
C CYS A 352 27.33 2.08 -38.17
N GLU A 353 26.46 1.10 -38.38
CA GLU A 353 25.68 0.47 -37.30
C GLU A 353 26.71 -0.04 -36.29
N SER A 354 27.07 0.78 -35.30
CA SER A 354 28.10 0.42 -34.34
C SER A 354 27.48 -0.55 -33.36
N ASP A 355 28.11 -1.72 -33.22
CA ASP A 355 28.11 -2.50 -31.99
C ASP A 355 28.52 -1.54 -30.86
N SER A 356 27.54 -0.85 -30.30
CA SER A 356 27.73 0.07 -29.19
C SER A 356 28.18 -0.79 -28.03
N GLU A 357 29.47 -0.68 -27.67
CA GLU A 357 30.03 -1.32 -26.51
C GLU A 357 29.08 -1.12 -25.32
N PRO A 358 28.85 -2.17 -24.50
CA PRO A 358 27.95 -2.09 -23.37
C PRO A 358 28.37 -0.92 -22.48
N VAL A 359 27.53 0.09 -22.42
CA VAL A 359 27.77 1.28 -21.62
C VAL A 359 27.65 0.87 -20.16
N ASN A 360 28.73 1.00 -19.41
CA ASN A 360 28.76 0.77 -17.97
C ASN A 360 27.83 1.81 -17.27
N PRO A 361 26.72 1.38 -16.66
CA PRO A 361 25.74 2.31 -16.11
C PRO A 361 26.28 3.10 -14.91
N ALA A 362 27.21 2.56 -14.12
CA ALA A 362 27.82 3.33 -13.04
C ALA A 362 28.63 4.53 -13.56
N LEU A 363 29.33 4.40 -14.69
CA LEU A 363 30.09 5.50 -15.29
C LEU A 363 29.20 6.64 -15.82
N LEU A 364 27.92 6.38 -16.05
CA LEU A 364 26.95 7.43 -16.43
C LEU A 364 26.58 8.34 -15.24
N LEU A 365 26.79 7.86 -14.01
CA LEU A 365 26.60 8.62 -12.78
C LEU A 365 27.95 9.17 -12.33
N GLY A 366 28.25 10.40 -12.73
CA GLY A 366 29.53 11.03 -12.44
C GLY A 366 29.94 10.93 -10.96
N GLY A 367 31.20 10.58 -10.71
CA GLY A 367 31.75 10.43 -9.36
C GLY A 367 31.67 9.02 -8.78
N LEU A 368 31.06 8.06 -9.49
CA LEU A 368 31.09 6.65 -9.14
C LEU A 368 32.25 5.93 -9.82
N VAL A 369 32.86 5.01 -9.08
CA VAL A 369 33.90 4.09 -9.56
C VAL A 369 33.32 2.67 -9.53
N PRO A 370 33.16 2.00 -10.68
CA PRO A 370 32.62 0.64 -10.71
C PRO A 370 33.55 -0.34 -10.01
N LEU A 371 32.96 -1.33 -9.35
CA LEU A 371 33.65 -2.43 -8.71
C LEU A 371 33.58 -3.67 -9.60
N ASP A 372 34.68 -4.42 -9.63
CA ASP A 372 34.83 -5.64 -10.43
C ASP A 372 34.19 -6.88 -9.73
N PHE A 373 33.03 -6.66 -9.08
CA PHE A 373 32.25 -7.69 -8.39
C PHE A 373 30.81 -7.68 -8.88
N GLU A 374 30.26 -8.87 -9.06
CA GLU A 374 28.86 -9.05 -9.44
C GLU A 374 28.06 -9.57 -8.25
N CYS A 375 26.81 -9.13 -8.13
CA CYS A 375 25.86 -9.71 -7.18
C CYS A 375 25.29 -11.03 -7.76
N PRO A 376 25.53 -12.20 -7.16
CA PRO A 376 25.07 -13.48 -7.72
C PRO A 376 23.55 -13.60 -7.85
N SER A 377 22.80 -12.93 -6.98
CA SER A 377 21.33 -12.93 -6.96
C SER A 377 20.69 -11.82 -7.82
N ALA A 378 21.50 -10.93 -8.39
CA ALA A 378 21.05 -9.80 -9.19
C ALA A 378 22.18 -9.41 -10.19
N PRO A 379 22.44 -10.24 -11.21
CA PRO A 379 23.60 -10.08 -12.09
C PRO A 379 23.54 -8.83 -12.98
N ARG A 380 22.36 -8.20 -13.13
CA ARG A 380 22.20 -6.94 -13.87
C ARG A 380 22.49 -5.70 -13.03
N VAL A 381 22.68 -5.86 -11.72
CA VAL A 381 23.00 -4.77 -10.81
C VAL A 381 24.51 -4.63 -10.72
N GLU A 382 24.99 -3.47 -11.16
CA GLU A 382 26.38 -3.08 -11.03
C GLU A 382 26.66 -2.46 -9.66
N LEU A 383 27.81 -2.80 -9.08
CA LEU A 383 28.28 -2.23 -7.83
C LEU A 383 29.29 -1.13 -8.13
N ALA A 384 29.15 0.00 -7.45
CA ALA A 384 30.10 1.11 -7.55
C ALA A 384 30.33 1.78 -6.20
N ILE A 385 31.42 2.52 -6.06
CA ILE A 385 31.69 3.33 -4.88
C ILE A 385 31.85 4.80 -5.24
N ASP A 386 31.42 5.67 -4.34
CA ASP A 386 31.69 7.10 -4.46
C ASP A 386 33.04 7.48 -3.82
N ALA A 387 33.34 8.78 -3.80
CA ALA A 387 34.58 9.32 -3.23
C ALA A 387 34.68 9.16 -1.70
N ILE A 388 33.56 8.99 -0.98
CA ILE A 388 33.53 8.81 0.48
C ILE A 388 33.48 7.33 0.89
N GLY A 389 33.47 6.41 -0.08
CA GLY A 389 33.38 4.98 0.16
C GLY A 389 31.95 4.46 0.35
N GLY A 390 30.94 5.27 0.03
CA GLY A 390 29.54 4.84 -0.02
C GLY A 390 29.36 3.80 -1.13
N LEU A 391 28.62 2.73 -0.85
CA LEU A 391 28.27 1.72 -1.85
C LEU A 391 27.04 2.17 -2.65
N HIS A 392 27.13 2.07 -3.97
CA HIS A 392 26.05 2.36 -4.90
C HIS A 392 25.71 1.09 -5.69
N LEU A 393 24.41 0.81 -5.82
CA LEU A 393 23.88 -0.27 -6.64
C LEU A 393 23.16 0.35 -7.82
N VAL A 394 23.66 0.08 -9.02
CA VAL A 394 23.24 0.78 -10.25
C VAL A 394 22.68 -0.25 -11.22
N MET A 395 21.49 0.01 -11.75
CA MET A 395 20.86 -0.83 -12.76
C MET A 395 20.42 0.02 -13.95
N LEU A 396 20.72 -0.46 -15.16
CA LEU A 396 20.12 0.05 -16.39
C LEU A 396 18.83 -0.71 -16.64
N ASP A 397 17.70 -0.03 -16.48
CA ASP A 397 16.40 -0.62 -16.72
C ASP A 397 16.06 -0.51 -18.22
N SER A 398 16.19 -1.64 -18.91
CA SER A 398 16.03 -1.69 -20.35
C SER A 398 14.60 -2.01 -20.80
N GLU A 399 13.84 -2.87 -20.11
CA GLU A 399 12.51 -3.32 -20.60
C GLU A 399 11.55 -3.84 -19.52
N ASP A 400 12.06 -4.37 -18.39
CA ASP A 400 11.29 -5.11 -17.40
C ASP A 400 11.12 -4.31 -16.10
N SER A 401 9.90 -4.20 -15.58
CA SER A 401 9.60 -3.59 -14.27
C SER A 401 10.23 -4.31 -13.04
N SER A 402 11.25 -5.16 -13.24
CA SER A 402 11.95 -5.93 -12.21
C SER A 402 13.02 -5.14 -11.45
N ALA A 403 13.29 -3.90 -11.84
CA ALA A 403 14.41 -3.12 -11.30
C ALA A 403 14.36 -2.95 -9.77
N VAL A 404 13.17 -2.73 -9.20
CA VAL A 404 12.97 -2.61 -7.75
C VAL A 404 13.38 -3.89 -7.03
N GLY A 405 12.88 -5.04 -7.49
CA GLY A 405 13.17 -6.33 -6.90
C GLY A 405 14.65 -6.71 -7.04
N GLU A 406 15.27 -6.47 -8.19
CA GLU A 406 16.69 -6.74 -8.41
C GLU A 406 17.61 -5.88 -7.54
N LEU A 407 17.39 -4.57 -7.50
CA LEU A 407 18.15 -3.66 -6.63
C LEU A 407 17.95 -3.99 -5.15
N THR A 408 16.74 -4.37 -4.75
CA THR A 408 16.48 -4.76 -3.36
C THR A 408 17.18 -6.07 -2.99
N ARG A 409 17.17 -7.07 -3.88
CA ARG A 409 17.96 -8.31 -3.69
C ARG A 409 19.45 -8.01 -3.59
N ALA A 410 19.98 -7.17 -4.48
CA ALA A 410 21.38 -6.74 -4.45
C ALA A 410 21.74 -6.00 -3.15
N ARG A 411 20.84 -5.13 -2.67
CA ARG A 411 20.98 -4.43 -1.39
C ARG A 411 21.07 -5.40 -0.22
N CYS A 412 20.14 -6.35 -0.15
CA CYS A 412 20.13 -7.37 0.90
C CYS A 412 21.41 -8.24 0.85
N TRP A 413 21.83 -8.66 -0.34
CA TRP A 413 23.07 -9.39 -0.53
C TRP A 413 24.29 -8.59 -0.05
N ALA A 414 24.40 -7.32 -0.46
CA ALA A 414 25.52 -6.46 -0.08
C ALA A 414 25.60 -6.24 1.44
N LYS A 415 24.44 -6.04 2.09
CA LYS A 415 24.36 -5.92 3.56
C LYS A 415 24.79 -7.20 4.26
N ALA A 416 24.32 -8.36 3.79
CA ALA A 416 24.69 -9.66 4.34
C ALA A 416 26.20 -9.99 4.16
N HIS A 417 26.81 -9.50 3.09
CA HIS A 417 28.21 -9.77 2.73
C HIS A 417 29.14 -8.57 2.96
N ALA A 418 28.72 -7.57 3.74
CA ALA A 418 29.46 -6.32 3.96
C ALA A 418 30.92 -6.55 4.41
N GLY A 419 31.14 -7.51 5.31
CA GLY A 419 32.49 -7.85 5.79
C GLY A 419 33.41 -8.44 4.70
N LEU A 420 32.85 -9.18 3.73
CA LEU A 420 33.59 -9.72 2.59
C LEU A 420 33.88 -8.61 1.57
N LEU A 421 32.87 -7.79 1.26
CA LEU A 421 33.01 -6.66 0.34
C LEU A 421 34.12 -5.70 0.79
N ARG A 422 34.20 -5.37 2.09
CA ARG A 422 35.29 -4.51 2.62
C ARG A 422 36.68 -5.14 2.55
N ARG A 423 36.78 -6.46 2.62
CA ARG A 423 38.07 -7.14 2.44
C ARG A 423 38.54 -7.08 0.99
N ALA A 424 37.60 -7.09 0.07
CA ALA A 424 37.87 -7.03 -1.36
C ALA A 424 38.10 -5.58 -1.85
N GLU A 425 37.34 -4.62 -1.31
CA GLU A 425 37.49 -3.18 -1.55
C GLU A 425 37.59 -2.42 -0.20
N PRO A 426 38.81 -2.18 0.28
CA PRO A 426 39.05 -1.52 1.57
C PRO A 426 38.55 -0.06 1.66
N ARG A 427 38.20 0.58 0.54
CA ARG A 427 37.66 1.95 0.53
C ARG A 427 36.19 2.03 0.99
N LEU A 428 35.49 0.90 1.09
CA LEU A 428 34.08 0.87 1.51
C LEU A 428 33.88 1.32 2.97
N ALA A 429 32.95 2.24 3.18
CA ALA A 429 32.60 2.79 4.49
C ALA A 429 31.77 1.81 5.36
N GLU A 430 31.75 2.05 6.68
CA GLU A 430 30.86 1.37 7.63
C GLU A 430 29.79 2.33 8.20
N PRO A 431 28.52 1.89 8.37
CA PRO A 431 27.93 0.64 7.87
C PRO A 431 27.72 0.67 6.34
N VAL A 432 27.69 -0.51 5.72
CA VAL A 432 27.35 -0.62 4.29
C VAL A 432 25.83 -0.48 4.15
N GLU A 433 25.37 0.74 3.88
CA GLU A 433 23.98 1.01 3.48
C GLU A 433 23.98 1.48 2.02
N PRO A 434 23.69 0.58 1.06
CA PRO A 434 23.85 0.91 -0.35
C PRO A 434 22.80 1.91 -0.84
N VAL A 435 23.22 2.89 -1.62
CA VAL A 435 22.32 3.80 -2.36
C VAL A 435 21.88 3.12 -3.66
N LEU A 436 20.58 3.09 -3.93
CA LEU A 436 20.02 2.41 -5.09
C LEU A 436 19.79 3.40 -6.23
N HIS A 437 20.21 3.03 -7.44
CA HIS A 437 20.09 3.83 -8.64
C HIS A 437 19.45 3.02 -9.77
N VAL A 438 18.40 3.58 -10.38
CA VAL A 438 17.87 3.11 -11.67
C VAL A 438 18.13 4.16 -12.72
N LEU A 439 18.72 3.75 -13.84
CA LEU A 439 18.80 4.55 -15.05
C LEU A 439 17.79 4.00 -16.06
N THR A 440 16.94 4.87 -16.60
CA THR A 440 15.92 4.46 -17.58
C THR A 440 15.68 5.58 -18.59
N ASP A 441 15.35 5.26 -19.83
CA ASP A 441 14.86 6.22 -20.83
C ASP A 441 13.31 6.29 -20.87
N ARG A 442 12.65 5.47 -20.05
CA ARG A 442 11.20 5.33 -19.98
C ARG A 442 10.57 6.20 -18.91
N THR A 443 9.70 7.12 -19.32
CA THR A 443 9.03 8.07 -18.41
C THR A 443 7.84 7.47 -17.65
N ASP A 444 7.26 6.36 -18.14
CA ASP A 444 6.16 5.66 -17.49
C ASP A 444 6.62 4.92 -16.22
N LEU A 445 7.83 4.33 -16.24
CA LEU A 445 8.43 3.64 -15.09
C LEU A 445 8.88 4.60 -13.98
N VAL A 446 9.20 5.85 -14.32
CA VAL A 446 9.60 6.86 -13.34
C VAL A 446 8.54 7.00 -12.25
N ARG A 447 7.25 7.03 -12.63
CA ARG A 447 6.16 7.29 -11.67
C ARG A 447 6.03 6.20 -10.61
N THR A 448 6.30 4.95 -10.95
CA THR A 448 6.26 3.84 -9.97
C THR A 448 7.48 3.85 -9.06
N LEU A 449 8.64 4.29 -9.58
CA LEU A 449 9.90 4.29 -8.86
C LEU A 449 10.10 5.50 -7.94
N ILE A 450 9.51 6.67 -8.25
CA ILE A 450 9.69 7.88 -7.43
C ILE A 450 9.14 7.75 -6.00
N GLU A 451 8.25 6.79 -5.75
CA GLU A 451 7.69 6.52 -4.41
C GLU A 451 8.56 5.56 -3.59
N THR A 452 9.65 5.08 -4.17
CA THR A 452 10.61 4.16 -3.53
C THR A 452 11.85 4.94 -3.07
N PRO A 453 12.67 4.39 -2.15
CA PRO A 453 13.95 4.99 -1.80
C PRO A 453 15.01 4.93 -2.92
N ILE A 454 14.63 4.49 -4.14
CA ILE A 454 15.54 4.37 -5.28
C ILE A 454 15.67 5.72 -5.98
N ARG A 455 16.91 6.12 -6.26
CA ARG A 455 17.22 7.31 -7.06
C ARG A 455 17.04 6.97 -8.54
N VAL A 456 16.12 7.66 -9.19
CA VAL A 456 15.75 7.46 -10.58
C VAL A 456 16.43 8.52 -11.44
N HIS A 457 17.09 8.06 -12.49
CA HIS A 457 17.82 8.88 -13.44
C HIS A 457 17.26 8.67 -14.84
N LEU A 458 16.75 9.75 -15.46
CA LEU A 458 16.28 9.70 -16.84
C LEU A 458 17.47 9.78 -17.79
N MET A 459 17.55 8.84 -18.72
CA MET A 459 18.49 8.82 -19.81
C MET A 459 17.84 9.37 -21.07
N ALA A 460 18.54 10.25 -21.77
CA ALA A 460 18.15 10.70 -23.09
C ALA A 460 19.36 10.67 -24.02
N HIS A 461 19.18 10.17 -25.23
CA HIS A 461 20.21 10.23 -26.24
C HIS A 461 20.34 11.68 -26.75
N ALA A 462 21.52 12.29 -26.61
CA ALA A 462 21.75 13.61 -27.19
C ALA A 462 21.81 13.51 -28.71
N SER A 463 20.98 14.28 -29.42
CA SER A 463 20.97 14.35 -30.88
C SER A 463 22.01 15.32 -31.47
N THR A 464 22.83 15.93 -30.62
CA THR A 464 23.87 16.89 -31.00
C THR A 464 25.17 16.18 -31.40
N ALA A 465 26.08 16.89 -32.08
CA ALA A 465 27.33 16.35 -32.65
C ALA A 465 28.20 15.49 -31.70
N SER A 466 28.06 15.67 -30.38
CA SER A 466 28.54 14.72 -29.37
C SER A 466 27.53 13.59 -29.16
N HIS A 467 27.69 12.48 -29.89
CA HIS A 467 26.92 11.25 -29.66
C HIS A 467 27.17 10.77 -28.22
N GLY A 468 26.13 10.75 -27.40
CA GLY A 468 26.25 10.34 -26.00
C GLY A 468 24.94 10.39 -25.23
N TRP A 469 24.89 9.62 -24.15
CA TRP A 469 23.80 9.62 -23.20
C TRP A 469 23.90 10.82 -22.26
N VAL A 470 22.80 11.55 -22.10
CA VAL A 470 22.63 12.57 -21.07
C VAL A 470 21.77 11.98 -19.97
N VAL A 471 22.27 12.04 -18.75
CA VAL A 471 21.60 11.50 -17.56
C VAL A 471 21.18 12.64 -16.63
N ARG A 472 19.93 12.61 -16.16
CA ARG A 472 19.37 13.58 -15.22
C ARG A 472 18.64 12.88 -14.07
N SER A 473 19.02 13.24 -12.84
CA SER A 473 18.32 12.80 -11.64
C SER A 473 16.91 13.37 -11.60
N ILE A 474 15.91 12.53 -11.28
CA ILE A 474 14.51 12.94 -11.15
C ILE A 474 14.15 13.16 -9.68
N ASN A 475 14.66 12.31 -8.79
CA ASN A 475 14.55 12.43 -7.33
C ASN A 475 15.97 12.32 -6.72
N SER A 476 16.38 13.34 -5.96
CA SER A 476 17.71 13.43 -5.33
C SER A 476 17.63 13.36 -3.81
#